data_AF-A0A3N5N1A1-F1
#
_entry.id   AF-A0A3N5N1A1-F1
#
_cell.length_a   1.000
_cell.length_b   1.000
_cell.length_c   1.000
_cell.angle_alpha   90.00
_cell.angle_beta   90.00
_cell.angle_gamma   90.00
#
_symmetry.space_group_name_H-M   'P 1'
#
loop_
_entity.id
_entity.type
_entity.pdbx_description
1 polymer ?
#
loop_
_entity_poly.entity_id
_entity_poly.type
_entity_poly.pdbx_seq_one_letter_code
_entity_poly.pdbx_strand_id
1 'polypeptide(L)'
;MRTPSLKEMFCRLWRAEGQCRSAQTVEVFGWLILLEGTALLLAPDLAVDVLHLPELTTQGANYLRLAGLLVAGLGMLYVVSGRLNAQGFIFASLLDRPLVPPVMFVLWWLDVLPAPLALAFAVQDFVSFLWTLAAWRSEQRGTS
;
A
#
# COMPACT_ATOMS: atom_id res chain seq x y z
N MET A 1 -31.04 -5.47 1.26
CA MET A 1 -29.97 -4.88 2.09
C MET A 1 -30.11 -3.36 1.99
N ARG A 2 -30.22 -2.61 3.09
CA ARG A 2 -30.22 -1.14 3.03
C ARG A 2 -28.77 -0.68 2.83
N THR A 3 -28.52 0.09 1.78
CA THR A 3 -27.26 0.81 1.61
C THR A 3 -27.12 1.80 2.77
N PRO A 4 -26.02 1.75 3.54
CA PRO A 4 -25.79 2.71 4.62
C PRO A 4 -25.70 4.13 4.03
N SER A 5 -26.19 5.10 4.78
CA SER A 5 -26.07 6.51 4.40
C SER A 5 -24.62 6.99 4.46
N LEU A 6 -24.26 8.03 3.70
CA LEU A 6 -22.91 8.60 3.73
C LEU A 6 -22.46 8.97 5.16
N LYS A 7 -23.37 9.55 5.95
CA LYS A 7 -23.09 9.91 7.35
C LYS A 7 -22.71 8.68 8.18
N GLU A 8 -23.42 7.57 8.02
CA GLU A 8 -23.12 6.32 8.72
C GLU A 8 -21.78 5.73 8.25
N MET A 9 -21.47 5.81 6.95
CA MET A 9 -20.17 5.39 6.42
C MET A 9 -19.02 6.24 7.00
N PHE A 10 -19.18 7.55 7.08
CA PHE A 10 -18.19 8.45 7.72
C PHE A 10 -18.05 8.19 9.23
N CYS A 11 -19.15 7.95 9.94
CA CYS A 11 -19.08 7.59 11.36
C CYS A 11 -18.34 6.27 11.57
N ARG A 12 -18.58 5.25 10.73
CA ARG A 12 -17.85 3.98 10.77
C ARG A 12 -16.37 4.16 10.46
N LEU A 13 -16.05 4.95 9.44
CA LEU A 13 -14.68 5.30 9.09
C LEU A 13 -13.95 5.98 10.26
N TRP A 14 -14.63 6.87 10.98
CA TRP A 14 -14.05 7.59 12.11
C TRP A 14 -13.85 6.69 13.33
N ARG A 15 -14.82 5.82 13.64
CA ARG A 15 -14.79 4.98 14.84
C ARG A 15 -14.04 3.67 14.68
N ALA A 16 -13.77 3.23 13.44
CA ALA A 16 -13.22 1.89 13.14
C ALA A 16 -13.99 0.75 13.84
N GLU A 17 -15.32 0.88 13.93
CA GLU A 17 -16.17 -0.09 14.63
C GLU A 17 -16.12 -1.47 13.95
N GLY A 18 -15.75 -2.51 14.72
CA GLY A 18 -15.74 -3.90 14.24
C GLY A 18 -14.51 -4.28 13.42
N GLN A 19 -13.41 -3.54 13.55
CA GLN A 19 -12.17 -3.79 12.82
C GLN A 19 -11.48 -5.09 13.30
N CYS A 20 -11.21 -6.00 12.35
CA CYS A 20 -10.39 -7.19 12.59
C CYS A 20 -8.90 -6.80 12.71
N ARG A 21 -8.05 -7.57 13.42
CA ARG A 21 -6.58 -7.41 13.42
C ARG A 21 -6.03 -7.38 11.99
N SER A 22 -6.53 -8.21 11.07
CA SER A 22 -6.15 -8.17 9.65
C SER A 22 -6.46 -6.80 9.03
N ALA A 23 -7.65 -6.27 9.27
CA ALA A 23 -8.06 -4.94 8.81
C ALA A 23 -7.20 -3.81 9.41
N GLN A 24 -6.77 -3.94 10.67
CA GLN A 24 -5.85 -2.99 11.30
C GLN A 24 -4.46 -3.01 10.63
N THR A 25 -3.93 -4.20 10.28
CA THR A 25 -2.65 -4.27 9.55
C THR A 25 -2.73 -3.62 8.17
N VAL A 26 -3.89 -3.75 7.51
CA VAL A 26 -4.14 -3.13 6.20
C VAL A 26 -4.24 -1.61 6.32
N GLU A 27 -4.86 -1.08 7.38
CA GLU A 27 -4.87 0.35 7.66
C GLU A 27 -3.47 0.90 7.92
N VAL A 28 -2.67 0.23 8.78
CA VAL A 28 -1.29 0.65 9.07
C VAL A 28 -0.45 0.68 7.79
N PHE A 29 -0.54 -0.37 6.97
CA PHE A 29 0.13 -0.39 5.68
C PHE A 29 -0.37 0.73 4.75
N GLY A 30 -1.67 1.01 4.76
CA GLY A 30 -2.25 2.13 4.01
C GLY A 30 -1.66 3.48 4.42
N TRP A 31 -1.46 3.72 5.72
CA TRP A 31 -0.80 4.93 6.21
C TRP A 31 0.67 5.01 5.79
N LEU A 32 1.41 3.90 5.83
CA LEU A 32 2.79 3.85 5.36
C LEU A 32 2.89 4.18 3.88
N ILE A 33 2.08 3.53 3.03
CA ILE A 33 2.01 3.81 1.59
C ILE A 33 1.56 5.25 1.32
N LEU A 34 0.60 5.79 2.08
CA LEU A 34 0.12 7.15 1.91
C LEU A 34 1.24 8.16 2.18
N LEU A 35 1.99 7.97 3.26
CA LEU A 35 3.13 8.83 3.60
C LEU A 35 4.25 8.71 2.55
N GLU A 36 4.58 7.49 2.14
CA GLU A 36 5.58 7.24 1.10
C GLU A 36 5.20 7.89 -0.23
N GLY A 37 3.98 7.64 -0.74
CA GLY A 37 3.48 8.24 -1.98
C GLY A 37 3.45 9.77 -1.92
N THR A 38 3.08 10.33 -0.76
CA THR A 38 3.11 11.78 -0.54
C THR A 38 4.54 12.33 -0.56
N ALA A 39 5.50 11.62 0.04
CA ALA A 39 6.90 11.98 0.00
C ALA A 39 7.45 11.94 -1.43
N LEU A 40 7.14 10.90 -2.21
CA LEU A 40 7.51 10.79 -3.63
C LEU A 40 6.91 11.92 -4.49
N LEU A 41 5.68 12.33 -4.18
CA LEU A 41 4.99 13.41 -4.88
C LEU A 41 5.60 14.79 -4.58
N LEU A 42 5.89 15.08 -3.30
CA LEU A 42 6.32 16.41 -2.88
C LEU A 42 7.84 16.60 -2.92
N ALA A 43 8.59 15.54 -2.62
CA ALA A 43 10.05 15.55 -2.49
C ALA A 43 10.68 14.34 -3.19
N PRO A 44 10.56 14.22 -4.53
CA PRO A 44 11.13 13.09 -5.27
C PRO A 44 12.64 12.95 -5.10
N ASP A 45 13.36 14.06 -4.91
CA ASP A 45 14.81 14.08 -4.72
C ASP A 45 15.21 13.41 -3.39
N LEU A 46 14.37 13.49 -2.36
CA LEU A 46 14.60 12.76 -1.10
C LEU A 46 14.60 11.25 -1.33
N ALA A 47 13.73 10.75 -2.21
CA ALA A 47 13.71 9.34 -2.54
C ALA A 47 14.92 8.92 -3.37
N VAL A 48 15.44 9.81 -4.24
CA VAL A 48 16.71 9.59 -4.95
C VAL A 48 17.85 9.43 -3.97
N ASP A 49 17.96 10.34 -3.01
CA ASP A 49 19.01 10.34 -1.99
C ASP A 49 18.95 9.07 -1.11
N VAL A 50 17.75 8.75 -0.60
CA VAL A 50 17.55 7.58 0.27
C VAL A 50 17.86 6.28 -0.47
N LEU A 51 17.42 6.16 -1.74
CA LEU A 51 17.60 4.95 -2.54
C LEU A 51 18.90 4.92 -3.35
N HIS A 52 19.75 5.94 -3.20
CA HIS A 52 21.01 6.12 -3.92
C HIS A 52 20.82 5.96 -5.45
N LEU A 53 19.75 6.57 -5.98
CA LEU A 53 19.43 6.53 -7.40
C LEU A 53 20.30 7.53 -8.18
N PRO A 54 20.55 7.29 -9.49
CA PRO A 54 21.14 8.31 -10.35
C PRO A 54 20.25 9.56 -10.40
N GLU A 55 20.87 10.72 -10.63
CA GLU A 55 20.15 12.00 -10.70
C GLU A 55 18.96 11.92 -11.66
N LEU A 56 17.80 12.35 -11.18
CA LEU A 56 16.59 12.36 -11.99
C LEU A 56 16.65 13.48 -13.02
N THR A 57 16.38 13.13 -14.28
CA THR A 57 16.01 14.14 -15.27
C THR A 57 14.70 14.82 -14.85
N THR A 58 14.44 16.04 -15.34
CA THR A 58 13.15 16.74 -15.09
C THR A 58 11.94 15.87 -15.44
N GLN A 59 12.05 15.06 -16.49
CA GLN A 59 11.02 14.12 -16.89
C GLN A 59 10.90 12.95 -15.91
N GLY A 60 12.02 12.36 -15.47
CA GLY A 60 12.05 11.30 -14.46
C GLY A 60 11.42 11.74 -13.14
N ALA A 61 11.73 12.94 -12.67
CA ALA A 61 11.12 13.52 -11.48
C ALA A 61 9.59 13.66 -11.62
N ASN A 62 9.09 14.07 -12.78
CA ASN A 62 7.65 14.18 -13.02
C ASN A 62 6.95 12.81 -13.04
N TYR A 63 7.57 11.79 -13.63
CA TYR A 63 7.03 10.43 -13.55
C TYR A 63 7.02 9.89 -12.12
N LEU A 64 8.07 10.17 -11.35
CA LEU A 64 8.12 9.77 -9.94
C LEU A 64 7.03 10.45 -9.11
N ARG A 65 6.72 11.72 -9.39
CA ARG A 65 5.59 12.43 -8.78
C ARG A 65 4.24 11.80 -9.14
N LEU A 66 4.04 11.44 -10.42
CA LEU A 66 2.81 10.76 -10.85
C LEU A 66 2.66 9.38 -10.19
N ALA A 67 3.75 8.62 -10.08
CA ALA A 67 3.79 7.38 -9.33
C ALA A 67 3.46 7.62 -7.85
N GLY A 68 4.07 8.63 -7.22
CA GLY A 68 3.77 9.04 -5.85
C GLY A 68 2.30 9.40 -5.62
N LEU A 69 1.68 10.12 -6.56
CA LEU A 69 0.25 10.44 -6.52
C LEU A 69 -0.62 9.17 -6.55
N LEU A 70 -0.29 8.21 -7.43
CA LEU A 70 -1.00 6.93 -7.51
C LEU A 70 -0.82 6.11 -6.23
N VAL A 71 0.42 6.01 -5.73
CA VAL A 71 0.77 5.31 -4.48
C VAL A 71 0.03 5.94 -3.30
N ALA A 72 0.01 7.27 -3.18
CA ALA A 72 -0.75 7.97 -2.14
C ALA A 72 -2.25 7.66 -2.23
N GLY A 73 -2.82 7.66 -3.43
CA GLY A 73 -4.21 7.28 -3.67
C GLY A 73 -4.53 5.85 -3.21
N LEU A 74 -3.65 4.89 -3.54
CA LEU A 74 -3.76 3.52 -3.05
C LEU A 74 -3.68 3.46 -1.53
N GLY A 75 -2.74 4.18 -0.91
CA GLY A 75 -2.61 4.28 0.55
C GLY A 75 -3.91 4.73 1.22
N MET A 76 -4.57 5.73 0.67
CA MET A 76 -5.88 6.18 1.17
C MET A 76 -6.97 5.10 1.02
N LEU A 77 -7.00 4.37 -0.10
CA LEU A 77 -7.93 3.25 -0.29
C LEU A 77 -7.68 2.13 0.73
N TYR A 78 -6.42 1.86 1.06
CA TYR A 78 -6.03 0.90 2.09
C TYR A 78 -6.47 1.34 3.49
N VAL A 79 -6.24 2.62 3.86
CA VAL A 79 -6.71 3.20 5.14
C VAL A 79 -8.22 3.09 5.26
N VAL A 80 -8.96 3.53 4.24
CA VAL A 80 -10.43 3.50 4.24
C VAL A 80 -10.95 2.07 4.31
N SER A 81 -10.38 1.17 3.51
CA SER A 81 -10.80 -0.24 3.49
C SER A 81 -10.51 -0.96 4.81
N GLY A 82 -9.36 -0.68 5.43
CA GLY A 82 -9.03 -1.17 6.75
C GLY A 82 -10.02 -0.67 7.80
N ARG A 83 -10.32 0.63 7.84
CA ARG A 83 -11.26 1.24 8.80
C ARG A 83 -12.71 0.80 8.63
N LEU A 84 -13.12 0.52 7.40
CA LEU A 84 -14.46 0.00 7.08
C LEU A 84 -14.55 -1.53 7.18
N ASN A 85 -13.47 -2.21 7.55
CA ASN A 85 -13.38 -3.68 7.60
C ASN A 85 -13.89 -4.34 6.31
N ALA A 86 -13.48 -3.79 5.16
CA ALA A 86 -13.89 -4.27 3.85
C ALA A 86 -13.19 -5.61 3.53
N GLN A 87 -13.70 -6.71 4.06
CA GLN A 87 -13.09 -8.05 3.92
C GLN A 87 -12.80 -8.44 2.46
N GLY A 88 -13.68 -8.06 1.52
CA GLY A 88 -13.45 -8.28 0.09
C GLY A 88 -12.22 -7.54 -0.46
N PHE A 89 -11.99 -6.31 -0.01
CA PHE A 89 -10.80 -5.55 -0.39
C PHE A 89 -9.53 -6.08 0.29
N ILE A 90 -9.63 -6.49 1.56
CA ILE A 90 -8.52 -7.11 2.29
C ILE A 90 -8.07 -8.39 1.56
N PHE A 91 -9.02 -9.23 1.14
CA PHE A 91 -8.72 -10.41 0.34
C PHE A 91 -8.10 -10.07 -1.02
N ALA A 92 -8.66 -9.09 -1.73
CA ALA A 92 -8.09 -8.62 -3.01
C ALA A 92 -6.65 -8.12 -2.85
N SER A 93 -6.34 -7.42 -1.76
CA SER A 93 -4.97 -6.95 -1.50
C SER A 93 -3.97 -8.07 -1.22
N LEU A 94 -4.44 -9.20 -0.68
CA LEU A 94 -3.60 -10.39 -0.51
C LEU A 94 -3.31 -11.11 -1.83
N LEU A 95 -4.10 -10.87 -2.88
CA LEU A 95 -3.82 -11.33 -4.23
C LEU A 95 -2.90 -10.35 -4.97
N ASP A 96 -3.10 -9.04 -4.78
CA ASP A 96 -2.35 -7.98 -5.45
C ASP A 96 -0.90 -7.88 -4.96
N ARG A 97 -0.69 -7.79 -3.63
CA ARG A 97 0.65 -7.54 -3.04
C ARG A 97 1.71 -8.61 -3.39
N PRO A 98 1.41 -9.92 -3.46
CA PRO A 98 2.37 -10.93 -3.92
C PRO A 98 2.75 -10.84 -5.40
N LEU A 99 1.97 -10.13 -6.22
CA LEU A 99 2.28 -9.93 -7.64
C LEU A 99 3.28 -8.79 -7.84
N VAL A 100 3.43 -7.89 -6.86
CA VAL A 100 4.36 -6.77 -6.94
C VAL A 100 5.82 -7.23 -7.09
N PRO A 101 6.37 -8.18 -6.30
CA PRO A 101 7.76 -8.60 -6.46
C PRO A 101 8.08 -9.20 -7.85
N PRO A 102 7.26 -10.11 -8.43
CA PRO A 102 7.45 -10.57 -9.80
C PRO A 102 7.42 -9.44 -10.83
N VAL A 103 6.48 -8.49 -10.70
CA VAL A 103 6.38 -7.34 -11.61
C VAL A 103 7.62 -6.45 -11.49
N MET A 104 8.05 -6.12 -10.27
CA MET A 104 9.27 -5.33 -10.04
C MET A 104 10.52 -6.02 -10.57
N PHE A 105 10.61 -7.35 -10.42
CA PHE A 105 11.70 -8.13 -11.00
C PHE A 105 11.74 -8.04 -12.52
N VAL A 106 10.58 -8.18 -13.19
CA VAL A 106 10.50 -8.06 -14.66
C VAL A 106 10.86 -6.65 -15.13
N LEU A 107 10.38 -5.61 -14.44
CA LEU A 107 10.69 -4.22 -14.78
C LEU A 107 12.17 -3.89 -14.60
N TRP A 108 12.80 -4.44 -13.57
CA TRP A 108 14.26 -4.36 -13.41
C TRP A 108 15.00 -5.12 -14.52
N TRP A 109 14.57 -6.35 -14.84
CA TRP A 109 15.17 -7.17 -15.90
C TRP A 109 15.12 -6.52 -17.29
N LEU A 110 14.10 -5.69 -17.52
CA LEU A 110 13.92 -4.93 -18.76
C LEU A 110 14.63 -3.56 -18.73
N ASP A 111 15.46 -3.27 -17.73
CA ASP A 111 16.14 -1.99 -17.50
C ASP A 111 15.20 -0.77 -17.43
N VAL A 112 13.92 -0.99 -17.08
CA VAL A 112 12.92 0.08 -16.92
C VAL A 112 13.02 0.74 -15.55
N LEU A 113 13.30 -0.06 -14.50
CA LEU A 113 13.43 0.40 -13.13
C LEU A 113 14.84 0.12 -12.58
N PRO A 114 15.45 1.09 -11.86
CA PRO A 114 16.71 0.86 -11.19
C PRO A 114 16.54 -0.18 -10.07
N ALA A 115 17.56 -1.03 -9.91
CA ALA A 115 17.53 -2.16 -8.97
C ALA A 115 17.16 -1.77 -7.52
N PRO A 116 17.68 -0.66 -6.94
CA PRO A 116 17.34 -0.26 -5.58
C PRO A 116 15.85 0.06 -5.41
N LEU A 117 15.24 0.72 -6.39
CA LEU A 117 13.83 1.08 -6.38
C LEU A 117 12.94 -0.18 -6.50
N ALA A 118 13.27 -1.05 -7.47
CA ALA A 118 12.55 -2.31 -7.65
C ALA A 118 12.62 -3.20 -6.40
N LEU A 119 13.80 -3.28 -5.76
CA LEU A 119 14.00 -4.06 -4.55
C LEU A 119 13.25 -3.46 -3.34
N ALA A 120 13.29 -2.13 -3.17
CA ALA A 120 12.59 -1.46 -2.08
C ALA A 120 11.09 -1.75 -2.10
N PHE A 121 10.44 -1.57 -3.25
CA PHE A 121 9.02 -1.89 -3.42
C PHE A 121 8.74 -3.38 -3.25
N ALA A 122 9.53 -4.25 -3.88
CA ALA A 122 9.35 -5.70 -3.77
C ALA A 122 9.42 -6.19 -2.32
N VAL A 123 10.42 -5.73 -1.55
CA VAL A 123 10.58 -6.10 -0.14
C VAL A 123 9.45 -5.53 0.70
N GLN A 124 9.11 -4.26 0.52
CA GLN A 124 8.04 -3.59 1.26
C GLN A 124 6.71 -4.31 1.08
N ASP A 125 6.29 -4.58 -0.16
CA ASP A 125 5.03 -5.24 -0.47
C ASP A 125 5.00 -6.69 0.01
N PHE A 126 6.11 -7.41 -0.14
CA PHE A 126 6.20 -8.81 0.29
C PHE A 126 6.17 -8.96 1.82
N VAL A 127 6.92 -8.14 2.55
CA VAL A 127 6.91 -8.15 4.03
C VAL A 127 5.52 -7.80 4.54
N SER A 128 4.89 -6.79 3.93
CA SER A 128 3.55 -6.34 4.33
C SER A 128 2.47 -7.37 4.01
N PHE A 129 2.60 -8.08 2.88
CA PHE A 129 1.77 -9.24 2.57
C PHE A 129 1.89 -10.34 3.63
N LEU A 130 3.13 -10.73 3.99
CA LEU A 130 3.36 -11.77 4.99
C LEU A 130 2.79 -11.38 6.35
N TRP A 131 2.93 -10.11 6.74
CA TRP A 131 2.33 -9.59 7.97
C TRP A 131 0.80 -9.68 7.94
N THR A 132 0.14 -9.17 6.90
CA THR A 132 -1.33 -9.25 6.78
C THR A 132 -1.81 -10.71 6.74
N LEU A 133 -1.10 -11.61 6.05
CA LEU A 133 -1.42 -13.03 6.01
C LEU A 133 -1.27 -13.71 7.38
N ALA A 134 -0.20 -13.39 8.13
CA ALA A 134 0.01 -13.89 9.48
C ALA A 134 -1.09 -13.41 10.44
N ALA A 135 -1.46 -12.13 10.36
CA ALA A 135 -2.57 -11.57 11.13
C ALA A 135 -3.88 -12.28 10.81
N TRP A 136 -4.21 -12.48 9.54
CA TRP A 136 -5.42 -13.18 9.12
C TRP A 136 -5.45 -14.65 9.57
N ARG A 137 -4.32 -15.37 9.44
CA ARG A 137 -4.22 -16.76 9.94
C ARG A 137 -4.38 -16.84 11.46
N SER A 138 -3.91 -15.84 12.20
CA SER A 138 -4.08 -15.80 13.67
C SER A 138 -5.53 -15.59 14.10
N GLU A 139 -6.30 -14.84 13.31
CA GLU A 139 -7.74 -14.65 13.56
C GLU A 139 -8.52 -15.93 13.35
N GLN A 140 -8.25 -16.67 12.26
CA GLN A 140 -8.95 -17.93 11.99
C GLN A 140 -8.67 -19.02 13.03
N ARG A 141 -7.47 -19.01 13.65
CA ARG A 141 -7.10 -19.96 14.71
C ARG A 141 -7.68 -19.61 16.09
N GLY A 142 -8.04 -18.34 16.33
CA GLY A 142 -8.65 -17.90 17.59
C GLY A 142 -10.16 -18.12 17.68
N THR A 143 -10.78 -18.61 16.60
CA THR A 143 -12.22 -18.87 16.50
C THR A 143 -12.58 -20.37 16.36
N SER A 144 -11.63 -21.28 16.63
CA SER A 144 -11.87 -22.72 16.84
C SER A 144 -11.77 -23.07 18.31
#